data_AF-A0A1Z5L0J1-F1
#
_entry.id   AF-A0A1Z5L0J1-F1
#
_cell.length_a   1.000
_cell.length_b   1.000
_cell.length_c   1.000
_cell.angle_alpha   90.00
_cell.angle_beta   90.00
_cell.angle_gamma   90.00
#
_symmetry.space_group_name_H-M   'P 1'
#
loop_
_entity.id
_entity.type
_entity.pdbx_description
1 polymer ?
#
loop_
_entity_poly.entity_id
_entity_poly.type
_entity_poly.pdbx_seq_one_letter_code
_entity_poly.pdbx_strand_id
1 'polypeptide(L)'
;MAQLAAHEALQTYVHKLYRALDESRDSEDHFMWEEALQEAKLAAIKKAAAKTEEAWKSDENLQVAVKKGHEDNDTHDNLALGPAEHTISLAKEQLQRAETEVSTAKEAAKVATDYKDQVERGRKYFQQEIEALLPDAKFWDGQKLSEDELNILVAHAHRRIEQLMKALSKMQVTEHERALELKRQKENISKDLERHVAELDATLEIKLEKQKDDFEQELQHQHQLRRQVAAHTEHLRESLLDQ
;
A
#
# COMPACT_ATOMS: atom_id res chain seq x y z
N MET A 1 0.12 -0.69 18.38
CA MET A 1 0.24 -2.02 19.07
C MET A 1 -0.44 -3.15 18.30
N ALA A 2 -1.75 -3.12 18.01
CA ALA A 2 -2.40 -4.27 17.34
C ALA A 2 -2.02 -4.43 15.85
N GLN A 3 -1.94 -3.32 15.10
CA GLN A 3 -1.48 -3.34 13.71
C GLN A 3 -0.02 -3.82 13.58
N LEU A 4 0.87 -3.30 14.44
CA LEU A 4 2.26 -3.75 14.53
C LEU A 4 2.38 -5.24 14.87
N ALA A 5 1.62 -5.75 15.84
CA ALA A 5 1.60 -7.18 16.16
C ALA A 5 1.07 -8.04 14.99
N ALA A 6 0.10 -7.55 14.22
CA ALA A 6 -0.37 -8.25 13.02
C ALA A 6 0.69 -8.25 11.91
N HIS A 7 1.37 -7.13 11.69
CA HIS A 7 2.47 -7.03 10.74
C HIS A 7 3.62 -7.98 11.11
N GLU A 8 4.08 -7.97 12.36
CA GLU A 8 5.12 -8.88 12.85
C GLU A 8 4.72 -10.35 12.74
N ALA A 9 3.47 -10.69 13.09
CA ALA A 9 2.96 -12.05 12.95
C ALA A 9 2.94 -12.50 11.48
N LEU A 10 2.59 -11.61 10.55
CA LEU A 10 2.60 -11.87 9.11
C LEU A 10 4.03 -12.04 8.56
N GLN A 11 4.97 -11.19 8.97
CA GLN A 11 6.38 -11.31 8.61
C GLN A 11 7.00 -12.61 9.12
N THR A 12 6.74 -12.94 10.39
CA THR A 12 7.20 -14.19 11.00
C THR A 12 6.62 -15.40 10.26
N TYR A 13 5.34 -15.35 9.90
CA TYR A 13 4.69 -16.39 9.09
C TYR A 13 5.38 -16.57 7.73
N VAL A 14 5.60 -15.49 7.00
CA VAL A 14 6.27 -15.52 5.69
C VAL A 14 7.69 -16.09 5.82
N HIS A 15 8.46 -15.64 6.80
CA HIS A 15 9.82 -16.12 7.02
C HIS A 15 9.86 -17.61 7.36
N LYS A 16 8.98 -18.07 8.26
CA LYS A 16 8.87 -19.49 8.61
C LYS A 16 8.46 -20.34 7.41
N LEU A 17 7.55 -19.87 6.56
CA LEU A 17 7.14 -20.57 5.34
C LEU A 17 8.30 -20.75 4.36
N TYR A 18 9.03 -19.68 4.05
CA TYR A 18 10.16 -19.79 3.13
C TYR A 18 11.28 -20.66 3.69
N ARG A 19 11.56 -20.53 5.00
CA ARG A 19 12.52 -21.40 5.68
C ARG A 19 12.12 -22.87 5.61
N ALA A 20 10.85 -23.19 5.90
CA ALA A 20 10.35 -24.56 5.79
C ALA A 20 10.45 -25.08 4.36
N LEU A 21 10.30 -24.21 3.35
CA LEU A 21 10.46 -24.61 1.96
C LEU A 21 11.90 -24.93 1.58
N ASP A 22 12.83 -24.06 1.95
CA ASP A 22 14.25 -24.18 1.58
C ASP A 22 14.94 -25.31 2.36
N GLU A 23 14.54 -25.53 3.61
CA GLU A 23 15.14 -26.54 4.50
C GLU A 23 14.46 -27.91 4.38
N SER A 24 13.23 -28.02 3.85
CA SER A 24 12.55 -29.33 3.78
C SER A 24 13.27 -30.28 2.82
N ARG A 25 13.88 -31.31 3.38
CA ARG A 25 14.58 -32.35 2.61
C ARG A 25 13.80 -33.66 2.55
N ASP A 26 12.90 -33.91 3.50
CA ASP A 26 12.10 -35.14 3.60
C ASP A 26 10.63 -34.90 4.02
N SER A 27 9.80 -35.94 3.92
CA SER A 27 8.35 -35.91 4.23
C SER A 27 8.01 -35.67 5.72
N GLU A 28 8.98 -35.79 6.62
CA GLU A 28 8.81 -35.61 8.07
C GLU A 28 8.81 -34.13 8.52
N ASP A 29 9.18 -33.19 7.65
CA ASP A 29 9.17 -31.75 7.96
C ASP A 29 7.77 -31.11 7.94
N HIS A 30 6.71 -31.90 7.73
CA HIS A 30 5.30 -31.49 7.77
C HIS A 30 4.92 -30.76 9.08
N PHE A 31 5.64 -31.04 10.17
CA PHE A 31 5.46 -30.36 11.46
C PHE A 31 5.91 -28.89 11.44
N MET A 32 6.97 -28.54 10.70
CA MET A 32 7.43 -27.15 10.53
C MET A 32 6.41 -26.32 9.73
N TRP A 33 5.66 -26.97 8.83
CA TRP A 33 4.58 -26.36 8.05
C TRP A 33 3.32 -26.11 8.87
N GLU A 34 2.94 -27.04 9.75
CA GLU A 34 1.79 -26.89 10.65
C GLU A 34 2.07 -25.91 11.79
N GLU A 35 3.29 -25.87 12.33
CA GLU A 35 3.69 -24.90 13.34
C GLU A 35 3.69 -23.46 12.80
N ALA A 36 3.91 -23.28 11.48
CA ALA A 36 3.74 -21.99 10.81
C ALA A 36 2.26 -21.59 10.63
N LEU A 37 1.33 -22.54 10.58
CA LEU A 37 -0.10 -22.31 10.28
C LEU A 37 -0.92 -21.81 11.48
N GLN A 38 -0.26 -21.13 12.43
CA GLN A 38 -0.80 -20.75 13.73
C GLN A 38 -2.09 -19.92 13.66
N GLU A 39 -3.05 -20.32 14.50
CA GLU A 39 -4.18 -19.51 14.97
C GLU A 39 -3.75 -18.11 15.44
N ALA A 40 -2.51 -17.96 15.93
CA ALA A 40 -1.95 -16.67 16.35
C ALA A 40 -1.89 -15.62 15.23
N LYS A 41 -1.59 -16.01 13.98
CA LYS A 41 -1.65 -15.08 12.83
C LYS A 41 -3.07 -14.60 12.59
N LEU A 42 -4.03 -15.55 12.54
CA LEU A 42 -5.43 -15.23 12.31
C LEU A 42 -6.02 -14.38 13.44
N ALA A 43 -5.65 -14.68 14.69
CA ALA A 43 -6.06 -13.92 15.88
C ALA A 43 -5.45 -12.52 15.88
N ALA A 44 -4.17 -12.35 15.52
CA ALA A 44 -3.52 -11.05 15.42
C ALA A 44 -4.16 -10.17 14.34
N ILE A 45 -4.45 -10.74 13.16
CA ILE A 45 -5.13 -10.03 12.07
C ILE A 45 -6.55 -9.63 12.47
N LYS A 46 -7.33 -10.55 13.05
CA LYS A 46 -8.70 -10.25 13.53
C LYS A 46 -8.69 -9.15 14.59
N LYS A 47 -7.76 -9.21 15.53
CA LYS A 47 -7.60 -8.19 16.58
C LYS A 47 -7.17 -6.84 15.99
N ALA A 48 -6.29 -6.84 15.00
CA ALA A 48 -5.88 -5.62 14.31
C ALA A 48 -7.03 -4.97 13.55
N ALA A 49 -7.85 -5.76 12.85
CA ALA A 49 -9.05 -5.31 12.14
C ALA A 49 -10.12 -4.74 13.07
N ALA A 50 -10.41 -5.43 14.19
CA ALA A 50 -11.36 -4.92 15.18
C ALA A 50 -10.90 -3.58 15.78
N LYS A 51 -9.60 -3.47 16.12
CA LYS A 51 -9.05 -2.22 16.67
C LYS A 51 -8.98 -1.08 15.66
N THR A 52 -8.78 -1.34 14.36
CA THR A 52 -8.85 -0.27 13.36
C THR A 52 -10.27 0.20 13.16
N GLU A 53 -11.25 -0.71 13.14
CA GLU A 53 -12.65 -0.33 13.05
C GLU A 53 -13.08 0.53 14.25
N GLU A 54 -12.67 0.16 15.47
CA GLU A 54 -12.87 0.98 16.67
C GLU A 54 -12.20 2.35 16.57
N ALA A 55 -10.96 2.40 16.06
CA ALA A 55 -10.22 3.65 15.90
C ALA A 55 -10.86 4.58 14.86
N TRP A 56 -11.34 4.04 13.74
CA TRP A 56 -12.08 4.80 12.72
C TRP A 56 -13.39 5.37 13.25
N LYS A 57 -14.15 4.58 14.01
CA LYS A 57 -15.36 5.07 14.68
C LYS A 57 -15.04 6.19 15.69
N SER A 58 -13.95 6.06 16.43
CA SER A 58 -13.50 7.11 17.35
C SER A 58 -13.09 8.38 16.60
N ASP A 59 -12.37 8.26 15.49
CA ASP A 59 -11.97 9.39 14.64
C ASP A 59 -13.18 10.12 14.05
N GLU A 60 -14.17 9.37 13.55
CA GLU A 60 -15.42 9.92 13.03
C GLU A 60 -16.21 10.66 14.12
N ASN A 61 -16.32 10.08 15.32
CA ASN A 61 -16.97 10.73 16.46
C ASN A 61 -16.26 12.03 16.85
N LEU A 62 -14.93 12.05 16.87
CA LEU A 62 -14.15 13.26 17.14
C LEU A 62 -14.35 14.31 16.05
N GLN A 63 -14.39 13.90 14.78
CA GLN A 63 -14.65 14.81 13.66
C GLN A 63 -16.04 15.44 13.76
N VAL A 64 -17.06 14.67 14.13
CA VAL A 64 -18.42 15.18 14.37
C VAL A 64 -18.45 16.13 15.56
N ALA A 65 -17.74 15.81 16.66
CA ALA A 65 -17.70 16.65 17.85
C ALA A 65 -17.02 18.00 17.56
N VAL A 66 -15.91 18.01 16.82
CA VAL A 66 -15.19 19.24 16.45
C VAL A 66 -16.03 20.09 15.49
N LYS A 67 -16.69 19.49 14.50
CA LYS A 67 -17.64 20.20 13.62
C LYS A 67 -18.77 20.86 14.41
N LYS A 68 -19.39 20.14 15.34
CA LYS A 68 -20.42 20.70 16.23
C LYS A 68 -19.87 21.84 17.09
N GLY A 69 -18.62 21.72 17.55
CA GLY A 69 -17.95 22.78 18.30
C GLY A 69 -17.79 24.07 17.51
N HIS A 70 -17.54 23.98 16.20
CA HIS A 70 -17.50 25.13 15.29
C HIS A 70 -18.89 25.71 14.96
N GLU A 71 -19.92 24.86 14.92
CA GLU A 71 -21.29 25.27 14.62
C GLU A 71 -22.02 25.89 15.83
N ASP A 72 -21.53 25.65 17.05
CA ASP A 72 -22.14 26.15 18.29
C ASP A 72 -21.58 27.51 18.70
N ASN A 73 -22.48 28.47 18.96
CA ASN A 73 -22.13 29.86 19.25
C ASN A 73 -21.23 30.01 20.48
N ASP A 74 -21.37 29.15 21.49
CA ASP A 74 -20.61 29.26 22.73
C ASP A 74 -19.19 28.66 22.63
N THR A 75 -18.96 27.76 21.68
CA THR A 75 -17.67 27.04 21.52
C THR A 75 -16.93 27.36 20.24
N HIS A 76 -17.51 28.07 19.28
CA HIS A 76 -16.90 28.31 17.96
C HIS A 76 -15.53 29.01 18.02
N ASP A 77 -15.33 29.90 19.00
CA ASP A 77 -14.07 30.65 19.22
C ASP A 77 -13.05 29.87 20.09
N ASN A 78 -13.34 28.62 20.44
CA ASN A 78 -12.45 27.83 21.27
C ASN A 78 -11.14 27.51 20.54
N LEU A 79 -10.02 28.06 21.04
CA LEU A 79 -8.68 27.83 20.50
C LEU A 79 -8.25 26.35 20.46
N ALA A 80 -8.92 25.46 21.20
CA ALA A 80 -8.63 24.03 21.19
C ALA A 80 -9.17 23.31 19.93
N LEU A 81 -10.10 23.91 19.19
CA LEU A 81 -10.71 23.28 18.01
C LEU A 81 -9.71 23.08 16.86
N GLY A 82 -8.91 24.09 16.52
CA GLY A 82 -7.89 23.98 15.47
C GLY A 82 -6.83 22.89 15.75
N PRO A 83 -6.22 22.84 16.96
CA PRO A 83 -5.36 21.73 17.36
C PRO A 83 -6.06 20.37 17.30
N ALA A 84 -7.35 20.29 17.67
CA ALA A 84 -8.11 19.05 17.57
C ALA A 84 -8.26 18.59 16.12
N GLU A 85 -8.59 19.47 15.18
CA GLU A 85 -8.65 19.16 13.74
C GLU A 85 -7.31 18.65 13.18
N HIS A 86 -6.22 19.30 13.58
CA HIS A 86 -4.87 18.86 13.20
C HIS A 86 -4.55 17.47 13.76
N THR A 87 -4.89 17.21 15.03
CA THR A 87 -4.68 15.89 15.63
C THR A 87 -5.53 14.79 14.99
N ILE A 88 -6.78 15.09 14.59
CA ILE A 88 -7.64 14.17 13.83
C ILE A 88 -7.00 13.85 12.48
N SER A 89 -6.56 14.87 11.75
CA SER A 89 -5.90 14.68 10.45
C SER A 89 -4.65 13.80 10.56
N LEU A 90 -3.82 14.04 11.57
CA LEU A 90 -2.64 13.22 11.86
C LEU A 90 -3.00 11.79 12.25
N ALA A 91 -4.02 11.59 13.09
CA ALA A 91 -4.50 10.27 13.49
C ALA A 91 -5.00 9.48 12.26
N LYS A 92 -5.70 10.15 11.35
CA LYS A 92 -6.19 9.59 10.08
C LYS A 92 -5.05 9.10 9.20
N GLU A 93 -4.01 9.93 9.02
CA GLU A 93 -2.82 9.53 8.27
C GLU A 93 -2.12 8.33 8.90
N GLN A 94 -1.97 8.32 10.22
CA GLN A 94 -1.33 7.21 10.94
C GLN A 94 -2.13 5.91 10.82
N LEU A 95 -3.46 5.98 10.89
CA LEU A 95 -4.34 4.83 10.69
C LEU A 95 -4.23 4.28 9.27
N GLN A 96 -4.26 5.15 8.26
CA GLN A 96 -4.09 4.74 6.87
C GLN A 96 -2.73 4.09 6.62
N ARG A 97 -1.64 4.66 7.17
CA ARG A 97 -0.30 4.05 7.06
C ARG A 97 -0.23 2.68 7.72
N ALA A 98 -0.81 2.52 8.90
CA ALA A 98 -0.84 1.23 9.58
C ALA A 98 -1.65 0.17 8.79
N GLU A 99 -2.77 0.57 8.17
CA GLU A 99 -3.57 -0.31 7.32
C GLU A 99 -2.84 -0.73 6.05
N THR A 100 -2.11 0.19 5.39
CA THR A 100 -1.33 -0.15 4.20
C THR A 100 -0.17 -1.09 4.54
N GLU A 101 0.52 -0.91 5.67
CA GLU A 101 1.57 -1.81 6.15
C GLU A 101 1.07 -3.22 6.44
N VAL A 102 -0.14 -3.36 7.02
CA VAL A 102 -0.74 -4.69 7.25
C VAL A 102 -1.29 -5.28 5.96
N SER A 103 -1.82 -4.47 5.04
CA SER A 103 -2.27 -4.94 3.73
C SER A 103 -1.12 -5.52 2.91
N THR A 104 0.01 -4.80 2.83
CA THR A 104 1.21 -5.29 2.12
C THR A 104 1.76 -6.57 2.75
N ALA A 105 1.82 -6.66 4.07
CA ALA A 105 2.22 -7.90 4.76
C ALA A 105 1.24 -9.06 4.51
N LYS A 106 -0.07 -8.78 4.38
CA LYS A 106 -1.09 -9.78 4.05
C LYS A 106 -0.94 -10.30 2.63
N GLU A 107 -0.63 -9.43 1.66
CA GLU A 107 -0.33 -9.81 0.29
C GLU A 107 0.92 -10.69 0.21
N ALA A 108 2.00 -10.31 0.88
CA ALA A 108 3.21 -11.13 0.97
C ALA A 108 2.93 -12.52 1.57
N ALA A 109 2.14 -12.58 2.64
CA ALA A 109 1.72 -13.84 3.23
C ALA A 109 0.84 -14.68 2.30
N LYS A 110 0.02 -14.05 1.46
CA LYS A 110 -0.77 -14.75 0.45
C LYS A 110 0.15 -15.36 -0.61
N VAL A 111 1.09 -14.60 -1.16
CA VAL A 111 2.07 -15.09 -2.15
C VAL A 111 2.86 -16.28 -1.60
N ALA A 112 3.33 -16.21 -0.36
CA ALA A 112 4.05 -17.32 0.28
C ALA A 112 3.17 -18.57 0.43
N THR A 113 1.87 -18.40 0.70
CA THR A 113 0.91 -19.52 0.79
C THR A 113 0.61 -20.11 -0.58
N ASP A 114 0.38 -19.28 -1.60
CA ASP A 114 0.15 -19.71 -2.98
C ASP A 114 1.36 -20.51 -3.50
N TYR A 115 2.58 -20.10 -3.13
CA TYR A 115 3.80 -20.81 -3.48
C TYR A 115 3.90 -22.18 -2.81
N LYS A 116 3.59 -22.27 -1.51
CA LYS A 116 3.48 -23.56 -0.80
C LYS A 116 2.53 -24.51 -1.55
N ASP A 117 1.33 -24.04 -1.89
CA ASP A 117 0.32 -24.85 -2.58
C ASP A 117 0.79 -25.31 -3.98
N GLN A 118 1.61 -24.51 -4.66
CA GLN A 118 2.22 -24.91 -5.93
C GLN A 118 3.28 -26.01 -5.73
N VAL A 119 4.08 -25.93 -4.66
CA VAL A 119 5.09 -26.96 -4.37
C VAL A 119 4.44 -28.28 -3.97
N GLU A 120 3.41 -28.26 -3.12
CA GLU A 120 2.65 -29.47 -2.76
C GLU A 120 1.99 -30.12 -3.99
N ARG A 121 1.40 -29.31 -4.88
CA ARG A 121 0.87 -29.81 -6.16
C ARG A 121 1.98 -30.40 -7.02
N GLY A 122 3.13 -29.74 -7.11
CA GLY A 122 4.30 -30.24 -7.83
C GLY A 122 4.76 -31.62 -7.34
N ARG A 123 4.83 -31.81 -6.00
CA ARG A 123 5.17 -33.11 -5.39
C ARG A 123 4.16 -34.19 -5.76
N LYS A 124 2.87 -33.89 -5.69
CA LYS A 124 1.79 -34.83 -6.09
C LYS A 124 1.87 -35.21 -7.56
N TYR A 125 2.07 -34.23 -8.45
CA TYR A 125 2.22 -34.50 -9.88
C TYR A 125 3.46 -35.35 -10.17
N PHE A 126 4.58 -35.08 -9.50
CA PHE A 126 5.79 -35.88 -9.64
C PHE A 126 5.56 -37.34 -9.21
N GLN A 127 4.87 -37.55 -8.09
CA GLN A 127 4.53 -38.90 -7.63
C GLN A 127 3.64 -39.64 -8.65
N GLN A 128 2.61 -38.98 -9.16
CA GLN A 128 1.73 -39.55 -10.21
C GLN A 128 2.49 -39.84 -11.51
N GLU A 129 3.44 -38.99 -11.88
CA GLU A 129 4.28 -39.17 -13.08
C GLU A 129 5.20 -40.38 -12.94
N ILE A 130 5.82 -40.58 -11.77
CA ILE A 130 6.62 -41.79 -11.49
C ILE A 130 5.74 -43.04 -11.53
N GLU A 131 4.59 -43.03 -10.85
CA GLU A 131 3.65 -44.16 -10.83
C GLU A 131 3.16 -44.51 -12.25
N ALA A 132 2.97 -43.52 -13.12
CA ALA A 132 2.58 -43.75 -14.51
C ALA A 132 3.71 -44.28 -15.40
N LEU A 133 4.96 -43.85 -15.16
CA LEU A 133 6.13 -44.32 -15.91
C LEU A 133 6.51 -45.75 -15.54
N LEU A 134 6.31 -46.12 -14.27
CA LEU A 134 6.75 -47.38 -13.69
C LEU A 134 5.64 -47.97 -12.79
N PRO A 135 4.55 -48.47 -13.41
CA PRO A 135 3.36 -48.96 -12.69
C PRO A 135 3.62 -50.21 -11.84
N ASP A 136 4.62 -51.03 -12.20
CA ASP A 136 4.96 -52.26 -11.49
C ASP A 136 6.13 -52.10 -10.49
N ALA A 137 6.79 -50.94 -10.49
CA ALA A 137 7.96 -50.70 -9.65
C ALA A 137 7.54 -50.32 -8.22
N LYS A 138 7.97 -51.12 -7.24
CA LYS A 138 7.75 -50.84 -5.81
C LYS A 138 8.83 -49.91 -5.25
N PHE A 139 8.76 -48.64 -5.63
CA PHE A 139 9.70 -47.59 -5.17
C PHE A 139 9.78 -47.46 -3.64
N TRP A 140 8.70 -47.78 -2.93
CA TRP A 140 8.53 -47.50 -1.51
C TRP A 140 8.93 -48.67 -0.60
N ASP A 141 9.18 -49.86 -1.14
CA ASP A 141 9.52 -51.08 -0.38
C ASP A 141 11.05 -51.33 -0.29
N GLY A 142 11.88 -50.36 -0.71
CA GLY A 142 13.35 -50.47 -0.65
C GLY A 142 13.96 -51.47 -1.64
N GLN A 143 13.19 -51.91 -2.63
CA GLN A 143 13.64 -52.82 -3.68
C GLN A 143 14.50 -52.07 -4.72
N LYS A 144 15.61 -52.67 -5.16
CA LYS A 144 16.47 -52.07 -6.18
C LYS A 144 15.77 -52.06 -7.54
N LEU A 145 15.74 -50.90 -8.18
CA LEU A 145 15.26 -50.74 -9.55
C LEU A 145 16.07 -51.62 -10.52
N SER A 146 15.38 -52.16 -11.52
CA SER A 146 16.00 -52.78 -12.69
C SER A 146 16.80 -51.74 -13.50
N GLU A 147 17.81 -52.21 -14.25
CA GLU A 147 18.57 -51.36 -15.17
C GLU A 147 17.66 -50.71 -16.22
N ASP A 148 16.64 -51.42 -16.71
CA ASP A 148 15.66 -50.89 -17.67
C ASP A 148 14.79 -49.78 -17.04
N GLU A 149 14.34 -49.96 -15.80
CA GLU A 149 13.54 -48.97 -15.07
C GLU A 149 14.38 -47.71 -14.78
N LEU A 150 15.64 -47.89 -14.40
CA LEU A 150 16.59 -46.79 -14.21
C LEU A 150 16.83 -46.02 -15.51
N ASN A 151 17.03 -46.73 -16.63
CA ASN A 151 17.23 -46.11 -17.94
C ASN A 151 16.02 -45.30 -18.38
N ILE A 152 14.79 -45.79 -18.12
CA ILE A 152 13.55 -45.05 -18.38
C ILE A 152 13.49 -43.76 -17.54
N LEU A 153 13.81 -43.83 -16.25
CA LEU A 153 13.86 -42.64 -15.38
C LEU A 153 14.88 -41.62 -15.85
N VAL A 154 16.09 -42.06 -16.22
CA VAL A 154 17.16 -41.17 -16.69
C VAL A 154 16.76 -40.50 -18.00
N ALA A 155 16.20 -41.24 -18.96
CA ALA A 155 15.70 -40.68 -20.21
C ALA A 155 14.56 -39.68 -19.96
N HIS A 156 13.63 -40.00 -19.06
CA HIS A 156 12.55 -39.10 -18.66
C HIS A 156 13.08 -37.83 -18.00
N ALA A 157 14.03 -37.95 -17.07
CA ALA A 157 14.65 -36.82 -16.38
C ALA A 157 15.33 -35.86 -17.37
N HIS A 158 16.12 -36.38 -18.32
CA HIS A 158 16.73 -35.54 -19.37
C HIS A 158 15.68 -34.81 -20.21
N ARG A 159 14.63 -35.52 -20.66
CA ARG A 159 13.52 -34.89 -21.41
C ARG A 159 12.81 -33.82 -20.59
N ARG A 160 12.61 -34.07 -19.30
CA ARG A 160 11.97 -33.12 -18.37
C ARG A 160 12.84 -31.88 -18.15
N ILE A 161 14.16 -32.05 -17.98
CA ILE A 161 15.12 -30.95 -17.90
C ILE A 161 15.04 -30.08 -19.16
N GLU A 162 15.06 -30.68 -20.35
CA GLU A 162 14.91 -29.93 -21.61
C GLU A 162 13.59 -29.15 -21.69
N GLN A 163 12.49 -29.75 -21.25
CA GLN A 163 11.18 -29.07 -21.20
C GLN A 163 11.20 -27.89 -20.23
N LEU A 164 11.77 -28.07 -19.03
CA LEU A 164 11.88 -27.03 -18.02
C LEU A 164 12.79 -25.90 -18.49
N MET A 165 13.92 -26.20 -19.15
CA MET A 165 14.80 -25.18 -19.73
C MET A 165 14.07 -24.34 -20.79
N LYS A 166 13.29 -24.97 -21.69
CA LYS A 166 12.47 -24.27 -22.68
C LYS A 166 11.39 -23.39 -22.05
N ALA A 167 10.74 -23.88 -20.99
CA ALA A 167 9.73 -23.12 -20.26
C ALA A 167 10.35 -21.92 -19.52
N LEU A 168 11.50 -22.12 -18.87
CA LEU A 168 12.25 -21.08 -18.19
C LEU A 168 12.70 -19.99 -19.15
N SER A 169 13.26 -20.35 -20.31
CA SER A 169 13.69 -19.37 -21.32
C SER A 169 12.51 -18.56 -21.85
N LYS A 170 11.36 -19.21 -22.09
CA LYS A 170 10.14 -18.51 -22.50
C LYS A 170 9.67 -17.52 -21.43
N MET A 171 9.64 -17.95 -20.17
CA MET A 171 9.23 -17.11 -19.04
C MET A 171 10.15 -15.89 -18.89
N GLN A 172 11.48 -16.08 -19.00
CA GLN A 172 12.46 -15.00 -18.91
C GLN A 172 12.26 -13.95 -20.00
N VAL A 173 12.01 -14.37 -21.25
CA VAL A 173 11.74 -13.42 -22.35
C VAL A 173 10.45 -12.65 -22.09
N THR A 174 9.37 -13.34 -21.73
CA THR A 174 8.07 -12.67 -21.48
C THR A 174 8.09 -11.72 -20.29
N GLU A 175 8.81 -12.07 -19.21
CA GLU A 175 8.96 -11.19 -18.05
C GLU A 175 9.86 -9.99 -18.37
N HIS A 176 10.89 -10.18 -19.20
CA HIS A 176 11.70 -9.06 -19.68
C HIS A 176 10.88 -8.07 -20.51
N GLU A 177 10.02 -8.57 -21.40
CA GLU A 177 9.09 -7.73 -22.19
C GLU A 177 8.13 -6.96 -21.28
N ARG A 178 7.50 -7.64 -20.31
CA ARG A 178 6.62 -6.98 -19.32
C ARG A 178 7.35 -5.92 -18.51
N ALA A 179 8.57 -6.18 -18.08
CA ALA A 179 9.37 -5.22 -17.33
C ALA A 179 9.68 -3.95 -18.18
N LEU A 180 9.96 -4.13 -19.47
CA LEU A 180 10.16 -3.00 -20.40
C LEU A 180 8.86 -2.21 -20.61
N GLU A 181 7.71 -2.88 -20.73
CA GLU A 181 6.41 -2.21 -20.84
C GLU A 181 6.07 -1.41 -19.58
N LEU A 182 6.24 -2.00 -18.40
CA LEU A 182 6.05 -1.32 -17.11
C LEU A 182 6.97 -0.10 -16.97
N LYS A 183 8.23 -0.22 -17.41
CA LYS A 183 9.17 0.91 -17.41
C LYS A 183 8.68 2.04 -18.31
N ARG A 184 8.22 1.74 -19.53
CA ARG A 184 7.65 2.74 -20.46
C ARG A 184 6.39 3.40 -19.88
N GLN A 185 5.50 2.61 -19.28
CA GLN A 185 4.30 3.14 -18.63
C GLN A 185 4.67 4.10 -17.50
N LYS A 186 5.62 3.73 -16.65
CA LYS A 186 6.11 4.59 -15.57
C LYS A 186 6.72 5.89 -16.09
N GLU A 187 7.51 5.83 -17.16
CA GLU A 187 8.09 7.02 -17.81
C GLU A 187 7.00 7.94 -18.37
N ASN A 188 5.95 7.39 -18.97
CA ASN A 188 4.83 8.19 -19.47
C ASN A 188 4.05 8.86 -18.33
N ILE A 189 3.72 8.10 -17.27
CA ILE A 189 3.05 8.65 -16.08
C ILE A 189 3.89 9.77 -15.46
N SER A 190 5.22 9.61 -15.37
CA SER A 190 6.11 10.67 -14.86
C SER A 190 6.02 11.93 -15.70
N LYS A 191 6.07 11.82 -17.03
CA LYS A 191 5.96 12.96 -17.94
C LYS A 191 4.61 13.65 -17.86
N ASP A 192 3.52 12.89 -17.75
CA ASP A 192 2.19 13.46 -17.61
C ASP A 192 2.01 14.15 -16.25
N LEU A 193 2.58 13.60 -15.18
CA LEU A 193 2.60 14.24 -13.87
C LEU A 193 3.39 15.55 -13.90
N GLU A 194 4.58 15.56 -14.50
CA GLU A 194 5.40 16.77 -14.67
C GLU A 194 4.66 17.86 -15.45
N ARG A 195 3.92 17.48 -16.50
CA ARG A 195 3.07 18.42 -17.26
C ARG A 195 1.97 19.01 -16.39
N HIS A 196 1.25 18.18 -15.64
CA HIS A 196 0.19 18.67 -14.76
C HIS A 196 0.71 19.57 -13.64
N VAL A 197 1.89 19.28 -13.08
CA VAL A 197 2.54 20.17 -12.12
C VAL A 197 2.85 21.52 -12.76
N ALA A 198 3.44 21.53 -13.96
CA ALA A 198 3.73 22.79 -14.67
C ALA A 198 2.47 23.59 -15.02
N GLU A 199 1.38 22.91 -15.42
CA GLU A 199 0.08 23.53 -15.67
C GLU A 199 -0.52 24.16 -14.40
N LEU A 200 -0.41 23.46 -13.26
CA LEU A 200 -0.86 23.96 -11.97
C LEU A 200 -0.04 25.17 -11.53
N ASP A 201 1.29 25.11 -11.65
CA ASP A 201 2.18 26.22 -11.29
C ASP A 201 1.87 27.47 -12.13
N ALA A 202 1.72 27.32 -13.44
CA ALA A 202 1.33 28.44 -14.32
C ALA A 202 -0.05 29.00 -13.95
N THR A 203 -1.01 28.15 -13.60
CA THR A 203 -2.35 28.57 -13.18
C THR A 203 -2.30 29.31 -11.84
N LEU A 204 -1.47 28.84 -10.90
CA LEU A 204 -1.28 29.49 -9.60
C LEU A 204 -0.60 30.85 -9.76
N GLU A 205 0.41 30.96 -10.62
CA GLU A 205 1.09 32.21 -10.91
C GLU A 205 0.12 33.27 -11.48
N ILE A 206 -0.72 32.88 -12.45
CA ILE A 206 -1.77 33.76 -12.99
C ILE A 206 -2.76 34.19 -11.91
N LYS A 207 -3.18 33.28 -11.02
CA LYS A 207 -4.11 33.61 -9.93
C LYS A 207 -3.47 34.55 -8.91
N LEU A 208 -2.20 34.32 -8.58
CA LEU A 208 -1.46 35.12 -7.63
C LEU A 208 -1.26 36.54 -8.17
N GLU A 209 -0.95 36.68 -9.46
CA GLU A 209 -0.84 37.99 -10.10
C GLU A 209 -2.17 38.75 -10.11
N LYS A 210 -3.27 38.07 -10.44
CA LYS A 210 -4.62 38.66 -10.34
C LYS A 210 -4.94 39.13 -8.91
N GLN A 211 -4.60 38.33 -7.91
CA GLN A 211 -4.82 38.71 -6.51
C GLN A 211 -3.98 39.92 -6.09
N LYS A 212 -2.75 40.06 -6.61
CA LYS A 212 -1.95 41.26 -6.39
C LYS A 212 -2.58 42.48 -7.05
N ASP A 213 -3.01 42.36 -8.31
CA ASP A 213 -3.68 43.45 -9.03
C ASP A 213 -4.94 43.90 -8.31
N ASP A 214 -5.78 42.96 -7.86
CA ASP A 214 -6.99 43.24 -7.09
C ASP A 214 -6.66 43.96 -5.75
N PHE A 215 -5.58 43.53 -5.08
CA PHE A 215 -5.13 44.14 -3.84
C PHE A 215 -4.58 45.56 -4.05
N GLU A 216 -3.82 45.79 -5.12
CA GLU A 216 -3.33 47.11 -5.48
C GLU A 216 -4.48 48.08 -5.82
N GLN A 217 -5.49 47.60 -6.56
CA GLN A 217 -6.69 48.39 -6.84
C GLN A 217 -7.45 48.77 -5.57
N GLU A 218 -7.62 47.83 -4.62
CA GLU A 218 -8.28 48.11 -3.34
C GLU A 218 -7.47 49.12 -2.51
N LEU A 219 -6.14 49.01 -2.47
CA LEU A 219 -5.27 49.99 -1.81
C LEU A 219 -5.40 51.39 -2.44
N GLN A 220 -5.41 51.47 -3.77
CA GLN A 220 -5.60 52.73 -4.48
C GLN A 220 -6.97 53.35 -4.17
N HIS A 221 -8.03 52.54 -4.18
CA HIS A 221 -9.38 52.96 -3.81
C HIS A 221 -9.43 53.46 -2.35
N GLN A 222 -8.82 52.73 -1.41
CA GLN A 222 -8.73 53.13 -0.01
C GLN A 222 -7.98 54.46 0.15
N HIS A 223 -6.90 54.68 -0.60
CA HIS A 223 -6.16 55.95 -0.60
C HIS A 223 -7.00 57.11 -1.15
N GLN A 224 -7.77 56.89 -2.21
CA GLN A 224 -8.67 57.91 -2.76
C GLN A 224 -9.76 58.29 -1.75
N LEU A 225 -10.39 57.31 -1.11
CA LEU A 225 -11.38 57.53 -0.05
C LEU A 225 -10.80 58.35 1.11
N ARG A 226 -9.58 58.01 1.57
CA ARG A 226 -8.89 58.79 2.62
C ARG A 226 -8.65 60.24 2.22
N ARG A 227 -8.26 60.50 0.96
CA ARG A 227 -8.08 61.88 0.46
C ARG A 227 -9.40 62.64 0.40
N GLN A 228 -10.47 62.01 -0.07
CA GLN A 228 -11.80 62.62 -0.10
C GLN A 228 -12.28 62.97 1.31
N VAL A 229 -12.17 62.04 2.26
CA VAL A 229 -12.52 62.29 3.67
C VAL A 229 -11.70 63.45 4.23
N ALA A 230 -10.37 63.47 4.00
CA ALA A 230 -9.50 64.55 4.45
C ALA A 230 -9.90 65.92 3.88
N ALA A 231 -10.20 65.99 2.58
CA ALA A 231 -10.66 67.21 1.92
C ALA A 231 -12.03 67.67 2.46
N HIS A 232 -12.96 66.74 2.70
CA HIS A 232 -14.26 67.07 3.30
C HIS A 232 -14.12 67.55 4.75
N THR A 233 -13.24 66.95 5.55
CA THR A 233 -12.98 67.42 6.92
C THR A 233 -12.32 68.80 6.94
N GLU A 234 -11.41 69.10 6.00
CA GLU A 234 -10.78 70.41 5.91
C GLU A 234 -11.79 71.49 5.50
N HIS A 235 -12.61 71.22 4.48
CA HIS A 235 -13.66 72.14 4.05
C HIS A 235 -14.69 72.44 5.16
N LEU A 236 -15.06 71.43 5.95
CA LEU A 236 -15.91 71.64 7.14
C LEU A 236 -15.22 72.51 8.19
N ARG A 237 -13.91 72.35 8.37
CA ARG A 237 -13.12 73.11 9.33
C ARG A 237 -13.00 74.58 8.92
N GLU A 238 -12.74 74.85 7.64
CA GLU A 238 -12.72 76.22 7.07
C GLU A 238 -14.09 76.88 7.19
N SER A 239 -15.17 76.16 6.86
CA SER A 239 -16.54 76.68 6.98
C SER A 239 -16.96 77.00 8.42
N LEU A 240 -16.37 76.33 9.42
CA LEU A 240 -16.60 76.59 10.84
C LEU A 240 -15.72 77.74 11.40
N LEU A 241 -14.63 78.08 10.72
CA LEU A 241 -13.73 79.18 11.09
C LEU A 241 -14.13 80.52 10.46
N ASP A 242 -14.88 80.48 9.34
CA ASP A 242 -15.43 81.66 8.65
C ASP A 242 -16.80 82.15 9.19
N GLN A 243 -17.21 81.70 10.39
CA GLN A 243 -18.38 82.19 11.15
C GLN A 243 -17.95 82.99 12.38
#